data_AF-A0A398DLW9-F1
#
_entry.id   AF-A0A398DLW9-F1
#
_cell.length_a   1.000
_cell.length_b   1.000
_cell.length_c   1.000
_cell.angle_alpha   90.00
_cell.angle_beta   90.00
_cell.angle_gamma   90.00
#
_symmetry.space_group_name_H-M   'P 1'
#
loop_
_entity.id
_entity.type
_entity.pdbx_description
1 polymer ?
#
loop_
_entity_poly.entity_id
_entity_poly.type
_entity_poly.pdbx_seq_one_letter_code
_entity_poly.pdbx_strand_id
1 'polypeptide(L)' 'MQAETVRDVAAGMRHLPGDLRDVLYFYYYKEMPYEKIAQLIGKPVGTVKSRLFRAKEELKAFMEAHRDHRTQ' A
#
# COMPACT_ATOMS: atom_id res chain seq x y z
N MET A 1 21.48 6.67 -3.41
CA MET A 1 20.55 5.59 -3.84
C MET A 1 19.43 5.27 -2.83
N GLN A 2 19.61 5.35 -1.50
CA GLN A 2 18.50 5.02 -0.55
C GLN A 2 17.35 6.06 -0.51
N ALA A 3 17.65 7.35 -0.72
CA ALA A 3 16.64 8.42 -0.64
C ALA A 3 15.63 8.40 -1.81
N GLU A 4 16.00 7.78 -2.93
CA GLU A 4 15.20 7.75 -4.15
C GLU A 4 14.07 6.72 -4.04
N THR A 5 14.37 5.53 -3.52
CA THR A 5 13.38 4.48 -3.26
C THR A 5 12.28 4.92 -2.29
N VAL A 6 12.65 5.67 -1.24
CA VAL A 6 11.67 6.17 -0.25
C VAL A 6 10.71 7.19 -0.87
N ARG A 7 11.22 8.07 -1.75
CA ARG A 7 10.38 9.06 -2.45
C ARG A 7 9.39 8.39 -3.40
N ASP A 8 9.83 7.36 -4.13
CA ASP A 8 8.97 6.60 -5.06
C ASP A 8 7.86 5.84 -4.32
N VAL A 9 8.20 5.18 -3.21
CA VAL A 9 7.20 4.50 -2.36
C VAL A 9 6.23 5.52 -1.78
N ALA A 10 6.70 6.68 -1.31
CA ALA A 10 5.83 7.72 -0.79
C ALA A 10 4.88 8.27 -1.87
N ALA A 11 5.35 8.42 -3.11
CA ALA A 11 4.51 8.81 -4.25
C ALA A 11 3.46 7.74 -4.57
N GLY A 12 3.85 6.47 -4.63
CA GLY A 12 2.91 5.36 -4.86
C GLY A 12 1.87 5.25 -3.75
N MET A 13 2.28 5.37 -2.49
CA MET A 13 1.36 5.42 -1.35
C MET A 13 0.35 6.57 -1.46
N ARG A 14 0.76 7.75 -1.98
CA ARG A 14 -0.15 8.88 -2.24
C ARG A 14 -1.09 8.65 -3.42
N HIS A 15 -0.74 7.77 -4.36
CA HIS A 15 -1.58 7.43 -5.50
C HIS A 15 -2.67 6.40 -5.14
N LEU A 16 -2.42 5.55 -4.14
CA LEU A 16 -3.40 4.55 -3.71
C LEU A 16 -4.70 5.19 -3.21
N PRO A 17 -5.86 4.60 -3.53
CA PRO A 17 -7.13 4.88 -2.85
C PRO A 17 -6.98 4.81 -1.33
N GLY A 18 -7.71 5.67 -0.61
CA GLY A 18 -7.58 5.81 0.84
C GLY A 18 -7.74 4.47 1.57
N ASP A 19 -8.71 3.66 1.17
CA ASP A 19 -8.97 2.37 1.82
C ASP A 19 -7.88 1.31 1.60
N LEU A 20 -7.17 1.37 0.46
CA LEU A 20 -6.01 0.53 0.17
C LEU A 20 -4.76 1.02 0.90
N ARG A 21 -4.59 2.34 0.97
CA ARG A 21 -3.48 2.98 1.70
C ARG A 21 -3.56 2.70 3.20
N ASP A 22 -4.75 2.82 3.77
CA ASP A 22 -4.97 2.64 5.21
C ASP A 22 -4.60 1.23 5.67
N VAL A 23 -5.02 0.20 4.92
CA VAL A 23 -4.67 -1.18 5.29
C VAL A 23 -3.17 -1.44 5.21
N LEU A 24 -2.45 -0.87 4.23
CA LEU A 24 -0.99 -0.95 4.18
C LEU A 24 -0.34 -0.25 5.36
N TYR A 25 -0.82 0.95 5.72
CA TYR A 25 -0.31 1.71 6.86
C TYR A 25 -0.50 0.93 8.16
N PHE A 26 -1.71 0.45 8.44
CA PHE A 26 -1.97 -0.28 9.67
C PHE A 26 -1.18 -1.59 9.75
N TYR A 27 -1.03 -2.30 8.63
CA TYR A 27 -0.31 -3.57 8.61
C TYR A 27 1.21 -3.39 8.68
N TYR A 28 1.82 -2.59 7.81
CA TYR A 28 3.28 -2.48 7.72
C TYR A 28 3.88 -1.46 8.68
N TYR A 29 3.19 -0.34 8.93
CA TYR A 29 3.74 0.73 9.76
C TYR A 29 3.30 0.63 11.22
N LYS A 30 2.08 0.13 11.47
CA LYS A 30 1.57 -0.10 12.84
C LYS A 30 1.65 -1.54 13.29
N GLU A 31 2.14 -2.45 12.44
CA GLU A 31 2.33 -3.88 12.74
C GLU A 31 1.06 -4.53 13.34
N MET A 32 -0.12 -4.05 12.93
CA MET A 32 -1.39 -4.54 13.46
C MET A 32 -1.78 -5.87 12.80
N PRO A 33 -2.27 -6.85 13.58
CA PRO A 33 -2.81 -8.09 13.02
C PRO A 33 -4.11 -7.81 12.25
N TYR A 34 -4.44 -8.66 11.28
CA TYR A 34 -5.60 -8.46 10.39
C TYR A 34 -6.91 -8.28 11.14
N GLU A 35 -7.09 -8.99 12.25
CA GLU A 35 -8.27 -8.94 13.12
C GLU A 35 -8.44 -7.55 13.74
N LYS A 36 -7.34 -6.91 14.15
CA LYS A 36 -7.38 -5.57 14.74
C LYS A 36 -7.68 -4.51 13.68
N ILE A 37 -7.11 -4.66 12.48
CA ILE A 37 -7.40 -3.78 11.35
C ILE A 37 -8.87 -3.91 10.95
N ALA A 38 -9.39 -5.13 10.86
CA ALA A 38 -10.78 -5.43 10.54
C ALA A 38 -11.76 -4.74 11.51
N GLN A 39 -11.48 -4.83 12.81
CA GLN A 39 -12.24 -4.12 13.85
C GLN A 39 -12.14 -2.60 13.68
N LEU A 40 -10.94 -2.06 13.46
CA LEU A 40 -10.69 -0.63 13.33
C LEU A 40 -11.46 -0.01 12.16
N ILE A 41 -11.51 -0.69 11.02
CA ILE A 41 -12.15 -0.17 9.80
C ILE A 41 -13.61 -0.64 9.64
N GLY A 42 -14.12 -1.46 10.57
CA GLY A 42 -15.47 -2.00 10.53
C GLY A 42 -15.75 -2.90 9.31
N LYS A 43 -14.77 -3.72 8.89
CA LYS A 43 -14.89 -4.63 7.72
C LYS A 43 -14.45 -6.05 8.07
N PRO A 44 -14.90 -7.08 7.33
CA PRO A 44 -14.44 -8.45 7.53
C PRO A 44 -12.92 -8.61 7.33
N VAL A 45 -12.30 -9.55 8.05
CA VAL A 45 -10.88 -9.92 7.87
C VAL A 45 -10.56 -10.31 6.43
N GLY A 46 -11.49 -10.99 5.74
CA GLY A 46 -11.35 -11.31 4.31
C GLY A 46 -11.22 -10.06 3.42
N THR A 47 -11.92 -8.97 3.76
CA THR A 47 -11.81 -7.68 3.08
C THR A 47 -10.47 -7.01 3.37
N VAL A 48 -9.94 -7.11 4.60
CA VAL A 48 -8.61 -6.60 4.92
C VAL A 48 -7.54 -7.31 4.09
N LYS A 49 -7.60 -8.64 4.02
CA LYS A 49 -6.66 -9.46 3.23
C LYS A 49 -6.74 -9.12 1.73
N SER A 50 -7.95 -9.03 1.16
CA SER A 50 -8.11 -8.70 -0.26
C SER A 50 -7.69 -7.27 -0.58
N ARG A 51 -7.97 -6.30 0.31
CA ARG A 51 -7.47 -4.92 0.18
C ARG A 51 -5.96 -4.85 0.26
N LEU A 52 -5.34 -5.55 1.21
CA LEU A 52 -3.87 -5.60 1.30
C LEU A 52 -3.22 -6.19 0.06
N PHE A 53 -3.80 -7.26 -0.48
CA PHE A 53 -3.33 -7.84 -1.74
C PHE A 53 -3.43 -6.81 -2.87
N ARG A 54 -4.60 -6.20 -3.07
CA ARG A 54 -4.80 -5.18 -4.11
C ARG A 54 -3.90 -3.97 -3.92
N ALA A 55 -3.74 -3.48 -2.70
CA ALA A 55 -2.89 -2.33 -2.39
C ALA A 55 -1.42 -2.59 -2.79
N LYS A 56 -0.91 -3.81 -2.58
CA LYS A 56 0.44 -4.19 -3.02
C LYS A 56 0.57 -4.25 -4.54
N GLU A 57 -0.42 -4.81 -5.22
CA GLU A 57 -0.43 -4.89 -6.69
C GLU A 57 -0.47 -3.49 -7.33
N GLU A 58 -1.33 -2.61 -6.83
CA GLU A 58 -1.42 -1.22 -7.29
C GLU A 58 -0.12 -0.44 -7.03
N LEU A 59 0.48 -0.63 -5.85
CA LEU A 59 1.76 0.01 -5.52
C LEU A 59 2.88 -0.51 -6.42
N LYS A 60 2.93 -1.81 -6.70
CA LYS A 60 3.90 -2.43 -7.61
C LYS A 60 3.74 -1.88 -9.03
N ALA A 61 2.51 -1.88 -9.56
CA ALA A 61 2.22 -1.36 -10.89
C ALA A 61 2.62 0.11 -11.04
N PHE A 62 2.34 0.94 -10.02
CA PHE A 62 2.79 2.33 -9.98
C PHE A 62 4.31 2.45 -10.03
N MET A 63 5.02 1.63 -9.25
CA MET A 63 6.50 1.64 -9.22
C MET A 63 7.12 1.16 -10.53
N GLU A 64 6.53 0.17 -11.19
CA GLU A 64 6.98 -0.31 -12.51
C GLU A 64 6.79 0.77 -13.56
N ALA A 65 5.59 1.36 -13.65
CA ALA A 65 5.31 2.46 -14.58
C ALA A 65 6.25 3.66 -14.34
N HIS A 66 6.54 4.03 -13.09
CA HIS A 66 7.46 5.14 -12.78
C HIS A 66 8.94 4.80 -13.04
N ARG A 67 9.34 3.53 -13.06
CA ARG A 67 10.69 3.13 -13.47
C ARG A 67 10.86 3.25 -14.98
N ASP A 68 9.86 2.81 -15.75
CA ASP A 68 9.94 2.81 -17.21
C ASP A 68 10.04 4.23 -17.80
N HIS A 69 9.36 5.22 -17.19
CA HIS A 69 9.43 6.62 -17.60
C HIS A 69 10.77 7.33 -17.26
N ARG A 70 11.64 6.74 -16.43
CA ARG A 70 12.98 7.29 -16.14
C ARG A 70 14.08 6.74 -17.04
N THR A 71 13.76 5.74 -17.86
CA THR A 71 14.73 5.08 -18.77
C THR A 71 14.58 5.54 -20.22
N GLN A 72 13.71 6.53 -20.48
CA GLN A 72 13.54 7.23 -21.76
C GLN A 72 13.98 8.69 -21.61
#